data_AF-A0A5P8K134-F1
#
_entry.id   AF-A0A5P8K134-F1
#
_cell.length_a   1.000
_cell.length_b   1.000
_cell.length_c   1.000
_cell.angle_alpha   90.00
_cell.angle_beta   90.00
_cell.angle_gamma   90.00
#
_symmetry.space_group_name_H-M   'P 1'
#
loop_
_entity.id
_entity.type
_entity.pdbx_description
1 polymer ?
#
loop_
_entity_poly.entity_id
_entity_poly.type
_entity_poly.pdbx_seq_one_letter_code
_entity_poly.pdbx_strand_id
1 'polypeptide(L)' 'MSKRLEVCELRSADDDAVFAIYGSEQATEHLSFEPRTRDEVRQIVDRSIASASATEREET' A
#
# COMPACT_ATOMS: atom_id res chain seq x y z
N MET A 1 1.97 6.62 20.14
CA MET A 1 0.79 5.91 19.60
C MET A 1 -0.42 6.82 19.68
N SER A 2 -1.13 6.99 18.57
CA SER A 2 -2.37 7.78 18.53
C SER A 2 -3.48 7.00 19.23
N LYS A 3 -4.38 7.67 19.98
CA LYS A 3 -5.51 7.00 20.64
C LYS A 3 -6.59 6.50 19.68
N ARG A 4 -6.48 6.82 18.38
CA ARG A 4 -7.50 6.53 17.37
C ARG A 4 -7.04 5.57 16.28
N LEU A 5 -5.74 5.38 16.12
CA LEU A 5 -5.19 4.56 15.05
C LEU A 5 -3.81 4.03 15.43
N GLU A 6 -3.52 2.82 14.98
CA GLU A 6 -2.22 2.19 15.09
C GLU A 6 -1.70 1.85 13.69
N VAL A 7 -0.38 1.84 13.54
CA VAL A 7 0.30 1.42 12.32
C VAL A 7 0.60 -0.08 12.45
N CYS A 8 0.27 -0.85 11.43
CA CYS A 8 0.47 -2.30 11.39
C CYS A 8 1.15 -2.74 10.09
N GLU A 9 1.71 -3.95 10.09
CA GLU A 9 2.26 -4.58 8.88
C GLU A 9 1.14 -4.99 7.93
N LEU A 10 1.37 -4.77 6.63
CA LEU A 10 0.45 -5.15 5.57
C LEU A 10 0.36 -6.67 5.43
N ARG A 11 -0.84 -7.15 5.08
CA ARG A 11 -1.14 -8.55 4.75
C ARG A 11 -1.82 -8.60 3.40
N SER A 12 -1.71 -9.72 2.68
CA SER A 12 -2.36 -9.88 1.37
C SER A 12 -3.90 -9.75 1.42
N ALA A 13 -4.51 -9.87 2.61
CA ALA A 13 -5.94 -9.63 2.80
C ALA A 13 -6.32 -8.14 2.76
N ASP A 14 -5.33 -7.23 2.84
CA ASP A 14 -5.55 -5.78 2.88
C ASP A 14 -5.66 -5.16 1.46
N ASP A 15 -5.45 -5.94 0.39
CA ASP A 15 -5.51 -5.51 -1.00
C ASP A 15 -6.76 -4.67 -1.32
N ASP A 16 -7.92 -5.14 -0.84
CA ASP A 16 -9.22 -4.50 -1.07
C ASP A 16 -9.31 -3.13 -0.39
N ALA A 17 -8.78 -3.02 0.83
CA ALA A 17 -8.78 -1.78 1.60
C ALA A 17 -7.82 -0.77 0.98
N VAL A 18 -6.66 -1.22 0.50
CA VAL A 18 -5.71 -0.36 -0.22
C VAL A 18 -6.29 0.08 -1.57
N PHE A 19 -6.95 -0.82 -2.31
CA PHE A 19 -7.57 -0.52 -3.60
C PHE A 19 -8.71 0.50 -3.47
N ALA A 20 -9.49 0.47 -2.39
CA ALA A 20 -10.52 1.46 -2.13
C ALA A 20 -9.99 2.91 -2.11
N ILE A 21 -8.69 3.09 -1.83
CA ILE A 21 -8.02 4.38 -1.86
C ILE A 21 -7.27 4.56 -3.18
N TYR A 22 -6.38 3.63 -3.54
CA TYR A 22 -5.49 3.79 -4.68
C TYR A 22 -6.20 3.70 -6.04
N GLY A 23 -7.39 3.06 -6.09
CA GLY A 23 -8.26 3.01 -7.27
C GLY A 23 -9.33 4.09 -7.31
N SER A 24 -9.38 5.00 -6.33
CA SER A 24 -10.36 6.08 -6.28
C SER A 24 -9.82 7.34 -6.95
N GLU A 25 -10.50 7.80 -8.00
CA GLU A 25 -10.20 9.08 -8.69
C GLU A 25 -10.11 10.27 -7.73
N GLN A 26 -11.02 10.35 -6.76
CA GLN A 26 -11.01 11.42 -5.76
C GLN A 26 -9.79 11.36 -4.85
N ALA A 27 -9.39 10.15 -4.43
CA ALA A 27 -8.25 10.00 -3.53
C ALA A 27 -6.91 10.22 -4.24
N THR A 28 -6.85 9.95 -5.54
CA THR A 28 -5.64 10.11 -6.35
C THR A 28 -5.58 11.44 -7.13
N GLU A 29 -6.59 12.30 -7.05
CA GLU A 29 -6.71 13.55 -7.82
C GLU A 29 -5.47 14.46 -7.72
N HIS A 30 -4.83 14.48 -6.55
CA HIS A 30 -3.65 15.31 -6.28
C HIS A 30 -2.35 14.53 -6.26
N LEU A 31 -2.39 13.23 -6.57
CA LEU A 31 -1.23 12.37 -6.59
C LEU A 31 -0.64 12.36 -8.00
N SER A 32 0.67 12.16 -8.11
CA SER A 32 1.37 12.12 -9.41
C SER A 32 1.12 10.82 -10.19
N PHE A 33 -0.01 10.15 -9.96
CA PHE A 33 -0.38 8.91 -10.63
C PHE A 33 -1.90 8.79 -10.80
N GLU A 34 -2.31 8.13 -11.87
CA GLU A 34 -3.70 7.77 -12.15
C GLU A 34 -4.21 6.66 -11.20
N PRO A 35 -5.53 6.56 -10.98
CA PRO A 35 -6.13 5.50 -10.17
C PRO A 35 -5.63 4.12 -10.61
N ARG A 36 -5.14 3.35 -9.64
CA ARG A 36 -4.57 2.03 -9.87
C ARG A 36 -5.67 1.00 -10.03
N THR A 37 -5.42 0.04 -10.92
CA THR A 37 -6.23 -1.17 -11.02
C THR A 37 -6.00 -2.09 -9.83
N ARG A 38 -6.94 -3.01 -9.59
CA ARG A 38 -6.85 -3.98 -8.50
C ARG A 38 -5.59 -4.85 -8.59
N ASP A 39 -5.20 -5.26 -9.80
CA ASP A 39 -4.01 -6.07 -10.03
C ASP A 39 -2.71 -5.29 -9.77
N GLU A 40 -2.67 -3.99 -10.08
CA GLU A 40 -1.54 -3.13 -9.73
C GLU A 40 -1.42 -2.93 -8.22
N VAL A 41 -2.54 -2.72 -7.53
CA VAL A 41 -2.55 -2.58 -6.06
C VAL A 41 -2.04 -3.85 -5.38
N ARG A 42 -2.52 -5.02 -5.82
CA ARG A 42 -2.04 -6.31 -5.31
C ARG A 42 -0.52 -6.45 -5.48
N GLN A 43 0.02 -6.11 -6.66
CA GLN A 43 1.47 -6.14 -6.88
C GLN A 43 2.25 -5.18 -5.98
N ILE A 44 1.67 -4.01 -5.65
CA ILE A 44 2.27 -3.04 -4.73
C ILE A 44 2.28 -3.61 -3.30
N VAL A 45 1.18 -4.22 -2.85
CA VAL A 45 1.07 -4.83 -1.51
C VAL A 45 2.03 -6.01 -1.39
N ASP A 46 2.03 -6.94 -2.35
CA ASP A 46 2.93 -8.10 -2.36
C ASP A 46 4.41 -7.66 -2.33
N ARG A 47 4.78 -6.66 -3.13
CA ARG A 47 6.15 -6.09 -3.11
C ARG A 47 6.48 -5.45 -1.78
N SER A 48 5.54 -4.74 -1.16
CA SER A 48 5.73 -4.09 0.14
C SER A 48 5.95 -5.12 1.24
N ILE A 49 5.17 -6.20 1.25
CA ILE A 49 5.33 -7.34 2.18
C ILE A 49 6.69 -8.00 1.99
N ALA A 50 7.06 -8.29 0.74
CA ALA A 50 8.35 -8.90 0.42
C ALA A 50 9.53 -8.00 0.83
N SER A 51 9.44 -6.69 0.57
CA SER A 51 10.45 -5.70 0.95
C SER A 51 10.57 -5.56 2.48
N ALA A 52 9.46 -5.57 3.21
CA ALA A 52 9.47 -5.54 4.68
C ALA A 52 10.08 -6.82 5.28
N SER A 53 9.88 -7.96 4.61
CA SER A 53 10.43 -9.26 5.02
C SER A 53 11.89 -9.45 4.59
N ALA A 54 12.37 -8.66 3.63
CA ALA A 54 13.76 -8.69 3.20
C ALA A 54 14.64 -8.21 4.36
N THR A 55 15.47 -9.10 4.87
CA THR A 55 16.48 -8.76 5.87
C THR A 55 17.53 -7.91 5.17
N GLU A 56 17.70 -6.67 5.63
CA GLU A 56 18.60 -5.61 5.13
C GLU A 56 17.98 -4.66 4.09
N ARG A 57 17.51 -3.51 4.58
CA ARG A 57 17.54 -2.26 3.80
C ARG A 57 18.98 -1.75 3.87
N GLU A 58 19.84 -2.15 2.93
CA GLU A 58 21.12 -1.48 2.74
C GLU A 58 20.86 -0.06 2.21
N GLU A 59 21.09 0.94 3.06
CA GLU A 59 21.19 2.33 2.63
C GLU A 59 22.60 2.52 2.04
N THR A 60 22.70 2.58 0.71
CA THR A 60 23.93 2.96 0.00
C THR A 60 24.00 4.47 -0.20
#